data_AF-A0A2S0MVS1-F1
#
_entry.id   AF-A0A2S0MVS1-F1
#
_cell.length_a   1.000
_cell.length_b   1.000
_cell.length_c   1.000
_cell.angle_alpha   90.00
_cell.angle_beta   90.00
_cell.angle_gamma   90.00
#
_symmetry.space_group_name_H-M   'P 1'
#
loop_
_entity.id
_entity.type
_entity.pdbx_description
1 polymer ?
#
loop_
_entity_poly.entity_id
_entity_poly.type
_entity_poly.pdbx_seq_one_letter_code
_entity_poly.pdbx_strand_id
1 'polypeptide(L)'
;MDLRRHARNRQIELAKSLQGRRAIYLDLKFWIGLRDAEATSGHTPHPYSDLLAALRRTVTEHRAFCPISDSCFLEVFKQSDSATRRKTAALIDELSLGVTIIPFELRVGNEIAHLLHAARTPEQVFPLDQLVWTKLSYALDYFSPPVGMFDKHTARAIEKAFFDHMWTIPLVEIEQHIGDAMSTKDPVHHERLAHTLNQDVAQHAPEIKSF
;
A
#
# COMPACT_ATOMS: atom_id res chain seq x y z
N MET A 1 -15.85 11.16 -21.27
CA MET A 1 -14.85 10.13 -20.89
C MET A 1 -15.36 9.38 -19.67
N ASP A 2 -15.46 8.06 -19.76
CA ASP A 2 -15.89 7.11 -18.71
C ASP A 2 -14.89 7.07 -17.53
N LEU A 3 -15.36 6.83 -16.30
CA LEU A 3 -14.55 6.79 -15.07
C LEU A 3 -13.47 5.70 -15.16
N ARG A 4 -13.81 4.52 -15.69
CA ARG A 4 -12.84 3.43 -15.86
C ARG A 4 -11.68 3.82 -16.78
N ARG A 5 -11.98 4.57 -17.85
CA ARG A 5 -10.96 5.10 -18.76
C ARG A 5 -10.10 6.16 -18.07
N HIS A 6 -10.72 7.05 -17.30
CA HIS A 6 -10.02 8.06 -16.51
C HIS A 6 -9.05 7.41 -15.51
N ALA A 7 -9.54 6.45 -14.72
CA ALA A 7 -8.72 5.70 -13.76
C ALA A 7 -7.55 4.97 -14.44
N ARG A 8 -7.80 4.33 -15.60
CA ARG A 8 -6.74 3.67 -16.37
C ARG A 8 -5.68 4.65 -16.86
N ASN A 9 -6.07 5.83 -17.36
CA ASN A 9 -5.12 6.86 -17.77
C ASN A 9 -4.23 7.31 -16.60
N ARG A 10 -4.83 7.55 -15.43
CA ARG A 10 -4.11 7.95 -14.20
C ARG A 10 -3.16 6.87 -13.71
N GLN A 11 -3.57 5.59 -13.81
CA GLN A 11 -2.69 4.46 -13.53
C GLN A 11 -1.48 4.42 -14.48
N ILE A 12 -1.68 4.60 -15.78
CA ILE A 12 -0.59 4.62 -16.77
C ILE A 12 0.35 5.82 -16.52
N GLU A 13 -0.19 7.00 -16.22
CA GLU A 13 0.59 8.18 -15.83
C GLU A 13 1.45 7.91 -14.59
N LEU A 14 0.87 7.28 -13.57
CA LEU A 14 1.59 6.88 -12.36
C LEU A 14 2.73 5.91 -12.70
N ALA A 15 2.44 4.86 -13.46
CA ALA A 15 3.46 3.89 -13.86
C ALA A 15 4.63 4.55 -14.62
N LYS A 16 4.33 5.46 -15.55
CA LYS A 16 5.36 6.25 -16.26
C LYS A 16 6.19 7.09 -15.31
N SER A 17 5.58 7.69 -14.29
CA SER A 17 6.31 8.47 -13.27
C SER A 17 7.25 7.62 -12.39
N LEU A 18 6.99 6.31 -12.31
CA LEU A 18 7.77 5.32 -11.57
C LEU A 18 8.80 4.59 -12.44
N GLN A 19 8.80 4.83 -13.76
CA GLN A 19 9.67 4.15 -14.69
C GLN A 19 11.15 4.36 -14.31
N GLY A 20 11.92 3.28 -14.29
CA GLY A 20 13.33 3.28 -13.89
C GLY A 20 13.57 3.23 -12.38
N ARG A 21 12.52 3.34 -11.54
CA ARG A 21 12.63 3.14 -10.10
C ARG A 21 12.43 1.67 -9.74
N ARG A 22 13.19 1.17 -8.77
CA ARG A 22 12.99 -0.17 -8.20
C ARG A 22 11.92 -0.15 -7.11
N ALA A 23 10.89 -0.99 -7.25
CA ALA A 23 9.97 -1.27 -6.14
C ALA A 23 10.67 -2.17 -5.10
N ILE A 24 10.69 -1.74 -3.84
CA ILE A 24 11.23 -2.50 -2.70
C ILE A 24 10.08 -2.80 -1.75
N TYR A 25 9.63 -4.05 -1.70
CA TYR A 25 8.58 -4.45 -0.78
C TYR A 25 9.15 -4.70 0.61
N LEU A 26 8.45 -4.19 1.61
CA LEU A 26 8.81 -4.33 3.02
C LEU A 26 7.67 -5.03 3.73
N ASP A 27 8.01 -6.06 4.50
CA ASP A 27 7.09 -6.66 5.47
C ASP A 27 6.80 -5.67 6.61
N LEU A 28 5.63 -5.80 7.26
CA LEU A 28 5.21 -4.92 8.36
C LEU A 28 6.27 -4.80 9.47
N LYS A 29 7.00 -5.88 9.77
CA LYS A 29 8.09 -5.86 10.76
C LYS A 29 9.17 -4.85 10.41
N PHE A 30 9.51 -4.68 9.13
CA PHE A 30 10.47 -3.69 8.69
C PHE A 30 9.90 -2.28 8.86
N TRP A 31 8.63 -2.04 8.50
CA TRP A 31 8.00 -0.74 8.74
C TRP A 31 8.02 -0.33 10.22
N ILE A 32 7.71 -1.27 11.12
CA ILE A 32 7.80 -1.08 12.57
C ILE A 32 9.25 -0.76 12.99
N GLY A 33 10.22 -1.56 12.56
CA GLY A 33 11.63 -1.33 12.88
C GLY A 33 12.17 0.02 12.37
N LEU A 34 11.75 0.44 11.18
CA LEU A 34 12.12 1.73 10.60
C LEU A 34 11.50 2.90 11.37
N ARG A 35 10.22 2.80 11.76
CA ARG A 35 9.55 3.78 12.62
C ARG A 35 10.25 3.93 13.97
N ASP A 36 10.66 2.81 14.57
CA ASP A 36 11.33 2.83 15.88
C ASP A 36 12.76 3.40 15.77
N ALA A 37 13.44 3.16 14.65
CA ALA A 37 14.72 3.81 14.32
C ALA A 37 14.58 5.32 14.14
N GLU A 38 13.49 5.78 13.53
CA GLU A 38 13.21 7.21 13.40
C GLU A 38 13.01 7.85 14.78
N ALA A 39 12.23 7.22 15.65
CA ALA A 39 11.95 7.73 17.00
C ALA A 39 13.21 7.84 17.88
N THR A 40 14.24 7.03 17.62
CA THR A 40 15.49 6.97 18.40
C THR A 40 16.66 7.71 17.74
N SER A 41 16.45 8.28 16.55
CA SER A 41 17.48 8.95 15.77
C SER A 41 18.23 10.00 16.61
N GLY A 42 19.55 9.79 16.75
CA GLY A 42 20.46 10.69 17.49
C GLY A 42 20.71 10.35 18.97
N HIS A 43 20.02 9.38 19.55
CA HIS A 43 20.17 9.03 20.98
C HIS A 43 20.77 7.63 21.19
N THR A 44 20.30 6.64 20.44
CA THR A 44 20.71 5.24 20.59
C THR A 44 20.83 4.57 19.23
N PRO A 45 21.90 3.80 18.95
CA PRO A 45 21.99 3.01 17.73
C PRO A 45 20.81 2.03 17.63
N HIS A 46 20.04 2.11 16.54
CA HIS A 46 18.96 1.17 16.24
C HIS A 46 19.33 0.27 15.06
N PRO A 47 19.03 -1.04 15.06
CA PRO A 47 19.41 -1.95 13.97
C PRO A 47 18.91 -1.55 12.58
N TYR A 48 17.85 -0.74 12.52
CA TYR A 48 17.23 -0.28 11.27
C TYR A 48 17.66 1.14 10.84
N SER A 49 18.53 1.83 11.60
CA SER A 49 18.95 3.21 11.28
C SER A 49 19.65 3.29 9.91
N ASP A 50 20.58 2.37 9.63
CA ASP A 50 21.31 2.35 8.36
C ASP A 50 20.40 2.01 7.18
N LEU A 51 19.45 1.09 7.39
CA LEU A 51 18.45 0.73 6.39
C LEU A 51 17.53 1.91 6.08
N LEU A 52 17.04 2.61 7.11
CA LEU A 52 16.20 3.80 6.95
C LEU A 52 16.94 4.89 6.15
N ALA A 53 18.18 5.18 6.51
CA ALA A 53 19.00 6.16 5.79
C ALA A 53 19.23 5.75 4.33
N ALA A 54 19.49 4.46 4.08
CA ALA A 54 19.68 3.95 2.73
C ALA A 54 18.39 4.05 1.88
N LEU A 55 17.23 3.68 2.43
CA LEU A 55 15.94 3.78 1.74
C LEU A 55 15.56 5.23 1.44
N ARG A 56 15.70 6.14 2.42
CA ARG A 56 15.46 7.58 2.21
C ARG A 56 16.31 8.14 1.08
N ARG A 57 17.60 7.81 1.07
CA ARG A 57 18.53 8.22 0.02
C ARG A 57 18.11 7.69 -1.34
N THR A 58 17.80 6.39 -1.47
CA THR A 58 17.43 5.80 -2.77
C THR A 58 16.10 6.33 -3.30
N VAL A 59 15.13 6.63 -2.42
CA VAL A 59 13.87 7.28 -2.79
C VAL A 59 14.11 8.71 -3.24
N THR A 60 14.89 9.49 -2.49
CA THR A 60 15.25 10.88 -2.81
C THR A 60 16.02 10.98 -4.12
N GLU A 61 16.93 10.05 -4.39
CA GLU A 61 17.69 9.95 -5.65
C GLU A 61 16.87 9.37 -6.81
N HIS A 62 15.56 9.15 -6.64
CA HIS A 62 14.66 8.63 -7.67
C HIS A 62 15.07 7.23 -8.20
N ARG A 63 15.75 6.42 -7.37
CA ARG A 63 16.20 5.07 -7.75
C ARG A 63 15.27 3.97 -7.27
N ALA A 64 14.48 4.23 -6.22
CA ALA A 64 13.56 3.26 -5.65
C ALA A 64 12.30 3.92 -5.05
N PHE A 65 11.34 3.09 -4.68
CA PHE A 65 10.19 3.41 -3.84
C PHE A 65 9.75 2.15 -3.10
N CYS A 66 9.04 2.30 -1.99
CA CYS A 66 8.64 1.20 -1.11
C CYS A 66 7.12 1.05 -1.09
N PRO A 67 6.50 0.48 -2.14
CA PRO A 67 5.04 0.32 -2.17
C PRO A 67 4.59 -0.70 -1.11
N ILE A 68 3.34 -0.55 -0.67
CA ILE A 68 2.68 -1.55 0.18
C ILE A 68 1.67 -2.38 -0.63
N SER A 69 1.15 -3.43 -0.01
CA SER A 69 0.00 -4.21 -0.47
C SER A 69 -1.28 -3.86 0.30
N ASP A 70 -2.41 -4.34 -0.21
CA ASP A 70 -3.69 -4.40 0.50
C ASP A 70 -3.57 -5.09 1.87
N SER A 71 -2.81 -6.20 1.95
CA SER A 71 -2.56 -6.90 3.22
C SER A 71 -1.78 -6.03 4.21
N CYS A 72 -0.68 -5.40 3.79
CA CYS A 72 0.12 -4.50 4.62
C CYS A 72 -0.70 -3.28 5.06
N PHE A 73 -1.55 -2.73 4.18
CA PHE A 73 -2.48 -1.67 4.53
C PHE A 73 -3.39 -2.11 5.70
N LEU A 74 -4.06 -3.26 5.57
CA LEU A 74 -4.93 -3.78 6.62
C LEU A 74 -4.19 -4.05 7.93
N GLU A 75 -2.95 -4.53 7.86
CA GLU A 75 -2.11 -4.79 9.02
C GLU A 75 -1.72 -3.52 9.78
N VAL A 76 -1.40 -2.43 9.07
CA VAL A 76 -1.14 -1.12 9.71
C VAL A 76 -2.37 -0.65 10.48
N PHE A 77 -3.56 -0.78 9.90
CA PHE A 77 -4.82 -0.34 10.52
C PHE A 77 -5.31 -1.27 11.65
N LYS A 78 -4.76 -2.48 11.79
CA LYS A 78 -5.01 -3.34 12.96
C LYS A 78 -4.23 -2.90 14.21
N GLN A 79 -3.22 -2.04 14.08
CA GLN A 79 -2.44 -1.56 15.22
C GLN A 79 -3.32 -0.72 16.15
N SER A 80 -3.36 -1.07 17.43
CA SER A 80 -4.25 -0.41 18.42
C SER A 80 -3.79 0.99 18.81
N ASP A 81 -2.49 1.19 18.93
CA ASP A 81 -1.94 2.50 19.31
C ASP A 81 -1.94 3.48 18.12
N SER A 82 -2.79 4.49 18.19
CA SER A 82 -2.95 5.50 17.14
C SER A 82 -1.69 6.33 16.91
N ALA A 83 -0.90 6.58 17.96
CA ALA A 83 0.32 7.37 17.86
C ALA A 83 1.39 6.68 17.00
N THR A 84 1.67 5.40 17.28
CA THR A 84 2.61 4.61 16.48
C THR A 84 2.05 4.27 15.10
N ARG A 85 0.75 3.97 14.98
CA ARG A 85 0.09 3.76 13.69
C ARG A 85 0.24 4.96 12.76
N ARG A 86 0.01 6.18 13.27
CA ARG A 86 0.18 7.42 12.50
C ARG A 86 1.61 7.66 12.05
N LYS A 87 2.60 7.36 12.90
CA LYS A 87 4.02 7.43 12.52
C LYS A 87 4.36 6.41 11.42
N THR A 88 3.83 5.20 11.52
CA THR A 88 3.96 4.18 10.46
C THR A 88 3.35 4.69 9.15
N ALA A 89 2.15 5.27 9.19
CA ALA A 89 1.48 5.82 8.01
C ALA A 89 2.29 6.95 7.34
N ALA A 90 2.84 7.87 8.14
CA ALA A 90 3.69 8.95 7.63
C ALA A 90 4.98 8.42 6.96
N LEU A 91 5.60 7.41 7.56
CA LEU A 91 6.79 6.77 6.98
C LEU A 91 6.47 6.02 5.68
N ILE A 92 5.29 5.38 5.61
CA ILE A 92 4.81 4.76 4.37
C ILE A 92 4.57 5.83 3.31
N ASP A 93 3.91 6.94 3.62
CA ASP A 93 3.69 8.03 2.66
C ASP A 93 5.01 8.53 2.07
N GLU A 94 6.02 8.72 2.93
CA GLU A 94 7.37 9.14 2.54
C GLU A 94 8.02 8.12 1.59
N LEU A 95 8.19 6.87 2.03
CA LEU A 95 9.01 5.90 1.30
C LEU A 95 8.27 5.28 0.10
N SER A 96 6.95 5.19 0.15
CA SER A 96 6.12 4.64 -0.94
C SER A 96 5.77 5.66 -2.02
N LEU A 97 5.95 6.96 -1.75
CA LEU A 97 5.46 8.05 -2.60
C LEU A 97 3.94 8.04 -2.79
N GLY A 98 3.22 7.53 -1.78
CA GLY A 98 1.78 7.34 -1.83
C GLY A 98 1.33 6.26 -2.82
N VAL A 99 2.19 5.27 -3.12
CA VAL A 99 1.93 4.20 -4.11
C VAL A 99 1.71 2.86 -3.41
N THR A 100 0.74 2.12 -3.93
CA THR A 100 0.46 0.74 -3.54
C THR A 100 0.35 -0.14 -4.78
N ILE A 101 0.59 -1.43 -4.62
CA ILE A 101 0.16 -2.41 -5.61
C ILE A 101 -1.37 -2.52 -5.55
N ILE A 102 -2.01 -2.77 -6.70
CA ILE A 102 -3.45 -3.05 -6.77
C ILE A 102 -3.80 -4.31 -5.95
N PRO A 103 -5.07 -4.44 -5.49
CA PRO A 103 -5.52 -5.60 -4.73
C PRO A 103 -5.24 -6.93 -5.42
N PHE A 104 -5.00 -7.98 -4.63
CA PHE A 104 -4.61 -9.31 -5.14
C PHE A 104 -5.50 -9.83 -6.27
N GLU A 105 -6.83 -9.80 -6.07
CA GLU A 105 -7.79 -10.30 -7.06
C GLU A 105 -7.75 -9.52 -8.38
N LEU A 106 -7.62 -8.19 -8.31
CA LEU A 106 -7.50 -7.35 -9.49
C LEU A 106 -6.17 -7.60 -10.22
N ARG A 107 -5.10 -7.88 -9.47
CA ARG A 107 -3.79 -8.23 -10.03
C ARG A 107 -3.84 -9.54 -10.79
N VAL A 108 -4.39 -10.59 -10.20
CA VAL A 108 -4.56 -11.90 -10.87
C VAL A 108 -5.40 -11.74 -12.14
N GLY A 109 -6.51 -11.00 -12.05
CA GLY A 109 -7.33 -10.69 -13.23
C GLY A 109 -6.56 -9.94 -14.33
N ASN A 110 -5.75 -8.95 -13.96
CA ASN A 110 -4.90 -8.22 -14.92
C ASN A 110 -3.80 -9.11 -15.53
N GLU A 111 -3.18 -9.99 -14.76
CA GLU A 111 -2.15 -10.93 -15.24
C GLU A 111 -2.73 -11.93 -16.27
N ILE A 112 -3.90 -12.51 -15.98
CA ILE A 112 -4.60 -13.41 -16.90
C ILE A 112 -5.03 -12.65 -18.16
N ALA A 113 -5.64 -11.48 -18.02
CA ALA A 113 -6.06 -10.67 -19.16
C ALA A 113 -4.85 -10.28 -20.03
N HIS A 114 -3.76 -9.85 -19.41
CA HIS A 114 -2.52 -9.52 -20.10
C HIS A 114 -1.97 -10.73 -20.86
N LEU A 115 -1.90 -11.91 -20.26
CA LEU A 115 -1.44 -13.14 -20.93
C LEU A 115 -2.27 -13.43 -22.20
N LEU A 116 -3.60 -13.36 -22.09
CA LEU A 116 -4.50 -13.64 -23.21
C LEU A 116 -4.39 -12.59 -24.33
N HIS A 117 -4.32 -11.30 -23.96
CA HIS A 117 -4.21 -10.21 -24.93
C HIS A 117 -2.84 -10.12 -25.56
N ALA A 118 -1.75 -10.34 -24.82
CA ALA A 118 -0.39 -10.32 -25.36
C ALA A 118 -0.18 -11.43 -26.39
N ALA A 119 -0.84 -12.58 -26.23
CA ALA A 119 -0.82 -13.67 -27.20
C ALA A 119 -1.58 -13.35 -28.51
N ARG A 120 -2.59 -12.48 -28.48
CA ARG A 120 -3.48 -12.20 -29.63
C ARG A 120 -3.17 -10.87 -30.33
N THR A 121 -2.86 -9.84 -29.55
CA THR A 121 -2.72 -8.45 -30.00
C THR A 121 -1.54 -7.79 -29.28
N PRO A 122 -0.29 -8.29 -29.44
CA PRO A 122 0.85 -7.85 -28.64
C PRO A 122 1.12 -6.34 -28.69
N GLU A 123 0.87 -5.69 -29.84
CA GLU A 123 1.11 -4.25 -29.99
C GLU A 123 0.07 -3.34 -29.32
N GLN A 124 -1.03 -3.91 -28.80
CA GLN A 124 -2.12 -3.17 -28.16
C GLN A 124 -2.16 -3.36 -26.64
N VAL A 125 -1.13 -3.98 -26.05
CA VAL A 125 -1.09 -4.33 -24.63
C VAL A 125 -0.05 -3.48 -23.91
N PHE A 126 -0.49 -2.84 -22.82
CA PHE A 126 0.43 -2.16 -21.92
C PHE A 126 1.27 -3.18 -21.15
N PRO A 127 2.57 -2.91 -20.92
CA PRO A 127 3.40 -3.72 -20.05
C PRO A 127 2.75 -3.94 -18.68
N LEU A 128 2.84 -5.16 -18.16
CA LEU A 128 2.18 -5.55 -16.91
C LEU A 128 2.63 -4.70 -15.72
N ASP A 129 3.91 -4.33 -15.66
CA ASP A 129 4.47 -3.43 -14.64
C ASP A 129 3.82 -2.03 -14.63
N GLN A 130 3.11 -1.65 -15.70
CA GLN A 130 2.33 -0.41 -15.76
C GLN A 130 0.88 -0.55 -15.27
N LEU A 131 0.41 -1.78 -15.06
CA LEU A 131 -0.99 -2.09 -14.74
C LEU A 131 -1.19 -2.51 -13.28
N VAL A 132 -0.12 -2.57 -12.49
CA VAL A 132 -0.14 -3.08 -11.11
C VAL A 132 -0.10 -1.98 -10.04
N TRP A 133 0.10 -0.71 -10.41
CA TRP A 133 0.22 0.38 -9.44
C TRP A 133 -1.08 1.17 -9.28
N THR A 134 -1.34 1.65 -8.07
CA THR A 134 -2.39 2.63 -7.75
C THR A 134 -1.98 3.48 -6.55
N LYS A 135 -2.84 4.38 -6.09
CA LYS A 135 -2.61 5.24 -4.91
C LYS A 135 -3.16 4.60 -3.63
N LEU A 136 -2.59 4.95 -2.48
CA LEU A 136 -2.92 4.35 -1.17
C LEU A 136 -4.41 4.42 -0.81
N SER A 137 -5.10 5.48 -1.22
CA SER A 137 -6.55 5.64 -1.07
C SER A 137 -7.40 4.60 -1.83
N TYR A 138 -6.78 3.89 -2.77
CA TYR A 138 -7.38 2.80 -3.55
C TYR A 138 -6.75 1.44 -3.23
N ALA A 139 -6.08 1.30 -2.08
CA ALA A 139 -5.51 0.03 -1.64
C ALA A 139 -6.56 -1.08 -1.45
N LEU A 140 -7.83 -0.71 -1.21
CA LEU A 140 -8.96 -1.63 -1.02
C LEU A 140 -9.97 -1.57 -2.18
N ASP A 141 -9.48 -1.31 -3.40
CA ASP A 141 -10.25 -1.16 -4.65
C ASP A 141 -10.86 0.24 -4.88
N TYR A 142 -11.30 0.48 -6.11
CA TYR A 142 -11.91 1.71 -6.56
C TYR A 142 -13.34 1.85 -6.04
N PHE A 143 -13.57 2.90 -5.27
CA PHE A 143 -14.90 3.34 -4.89
C PHE A 143 -15.19 4.73 -5.47
N SER A 144 -16.41 4.90 -5.98
CA SER A 144 -16.99 6.21 -6.27
C SER A 144 -18.41 6.23 -5.72
N PRO A 145 -18.80 7.25 -4.94
CA PRO A 145 -20.13 7.32 -4.38
C PRO A 145 -21.17 7.38 -5.51
N PRO A 146 -22.25 6.56 -5.46
CA PRO A 146 -23.29 6.62 -6.48
C PRO A 146 -24.04 7.95 -6.37
N VAL A 147 -23.97 8.77 -7.41
CA VAL A 147 -24.59 10.10 -7.40
C VAL A 147 -25.92 10.09 -8.19
N GLY A 148 -27.01 9.71 -7.51
CA GLY A 148 -28.34 9.57 -8.14
C GLY A 148 -29.15 10.85 -8.29
N MET A 149 -28.73 11.96 -7.66
CA MET A 149 -29.51 13.20 -7.58
C MET A 149 -29.26 14.19 -8.73
N PHE A 150 -28.27 13.93 -9.60
CA PHE A 150 -27.88 14.84 -10.67
C PHE A 150 -28.09 14.19 -12.04
N ASP A 151 -28.12 15.02 -13.09
CA ASP A 151 -28.08 14.53 -14.46
C ASP A 151 -26.78 13.75 -14.73
N LYS A 152 -26.79 12.90 -15.77
CA LYS A 152 -25.66 12.01 -16.09
C LYS A 152 -24.34 12.74 -16.35
N HIS A 153 -24.37 13.97 -16.86
CA HIS A 153 -23.16 14.73 -17.13
C HIS A 153 -22.55 15.23 -15.81
N THR A 154 -23.38 15.84 -14.97
CA THR A 154 -22.96 16.34 -13.65
C THR A 154 -22.51 15.21 -12.72
N ALA A 155 -23.25 14.10 -12.68
CA ALA A 155 -22.87 12.91 -11.90
C ALA A 155 -21.46 12.41 -12.28
N ARG A 156 -21.17 12.27 -13.58
CA ARG A 156 -19.84 11.86 -14.06
C ARG A 156 -18.74 12.86 -13.73
N ALA A 157 -19.05 14.17 -13.71
CA ALA A 157 -18.08 15.19 -13.31
C ALA A 157 -17.74 15.06 -11.82
N ILE A 158 -18.75 14.82 -10.98
CA ILE A 158 -18.57 14.58 -9.54
C ILE A 158 -17.76 13.32 -9.28
N GLU A 159 -18.09 12.20 -9.93
CA GLU A 159 -17.35 10.94 -9.79
C GLU A 159 -15.86 11.09 -10.14
N LYS A 160 -15.54 11.84 -11.19
CA LYS A 160 -14.15 12.14 -11.56
C LYS A 160 -13.45 13.05 -10.57
N ALA A 161 -14.11 14.12 -10.14
CA ALA A 161 -13.55 15.03 -9.16
C ALA A 161 -13.27 14.31 -7.83
N PHE A 162 -14.19 13.42 -7.42
CA PHE A 162 -13.99 12.54 -6.29
C PHE A 162 -12.78 11.61 -6.51
N PHE A 163 -12.68 11.00 -7.69
CA PHE A 163 -11.53 10.17 -8.03
C PHE A 163 -10.21 10.92 -7.93
N ASP A 164 -10.13 12.10 -8.55
CA ASP A 164 -8.93 12.93 -8.58
C ASP A 164 -8.56 13.43 -7.18
N HIS A 165 -9.55 13.74 -6.34
CA HIS A 165 -9.31 14.08 -4.94
C HIS A 165 -8.71 12.90 -4.18
N MET A 166 -9.37 11.74 -4.21
CA MET A 166 -8.89 10.51 -3.55
C MET A 166 -7.48 10.14 -4.03
N TRP A 167 -7.15 10.35 -5.31
CA TRP A 167 -5.82 10.09 -5.87
C TRP A 167 -4.68 10.88 -5.20
N THR A 168 -5.00 11.96 -4.49
CA THR A 168 -4.03 12.83 -3.82
C THR A 168 -3.94 12.63 -2.31
N ILE A 169 -4.88 11.87 -1.72
CA ILE A 169 -4.95 11.69 -0.27
C ILE A 169 -3.78 10.81 0.22
N PRO A 170 -2.98 11.29 1.19
CA PRO A 170 -1.92 10.51 1.82
C PRO A 170 -2.50 9.55 2.88
N LEU A 171 -1.78 8.48 3.19
CA LEU A 171 -2.17 7.47 4.17
C LEU A 171 -2.36 8.05 5.56
N VAL A 172 -1.55 9.03 5.95
CA VAL A 172 -1.71 9.73 7.23
C VAL A 172 -3.07 10.40 7.37
N GLU A 173 -3.65 10.91 6.27
CA GLU A 173 -4.99 11.50 6.28
C GLU A 173 -6.07 10.41 6.33
N ILE A 174 -5.88 9.28 5.64
CA ILE A 174 -6.76 8.11 5.75
C ILE A 174 -6.78 7.60 7.20
N GLU A 175 -5.60 7.49 7.83
CA GLU A 175 -5.44 7.08 9.23
C GLU A 175 -6.25 7.98 10.18
N GLN A 176 -6.21 9.29 9.97
CA GLN A 176 -6.98 10.23 10.79
C GLN A 176 -8.49 10.04 10.70
N HIS A 177 -9.01 9.63 9.54
CA HIS A 177 -10.45 9.49 9.32
C HIS A 177 -11.01 8.13 9.72
N ILE A 178 -10.28 7.04 9.45
CA ILE A 178 -10.79 5.67 9.63
C ILE A 178 -9.93 4.79 10.55
N GLY A 179 -8.81 5.30 11.06
CA GLY A 179 -7.85 4.55 11.87
C GLY A 179 -8.49 3.84 13.06
N ASP A 180 -9.23 4.59 13.87
CA ASP A 180 -9.84 4.06 15.08
C ASP A 180 -10.99 3.09 14.76
N ALA A 181 -11.79 3.37 13.72
CA ALA A 181 -12.87 2.48 13.29
C ALA A 181 -12.33 1.11 12.82
N MET A 182 -11.21 1.12 12.09
CA MET A 182 -10.58 -0.10 11.55
C MET A 182 -9.79 -0.88 12.60
N SER A 183 -9.31 -0.21 13.66
CA SER A 183 -8.57 -0.82 14.76
C SER A 183 -9.44 -1.71 15.67
N THR A 184 -10.78 -1.65 15.59
CA THR A 184 -11.70 -2.28 16.54
C THR A 184 -11.93 -3.80 16.37
N LYS A 185 -11.06 -4.54 15.68
CA LYS A 185 -11.17 -6.01 15.65
C LYS A 185 -10.54 -6.63 16.89
N ASP A 186 -11.42 -7.09 17.80
CA ASP A 186 -11.17 -7.87 19.02
C ASP A 186 -9.68 -8.15 19.33
N PRO A 187 -9.01 -7.27 20.10
CA PRO A 187 -7.62 -7.44 20.51
C PRO A 187 -7.36 -8.81 21.14
N VAL A 188 -8.37 -9.36 21.82
CA VAL A 188 -8.30 -10.61 22.55
C VAL A 188 -8.10 -11.81 21.63
N HIS A 189 -8.63 -11.77 20.41
CA HIS A 189 -8.47 -12.88 19.46
C HIS A 189 -7.06 -12.91 18.86
N HIS A 190 -6.51 -11.76 18.49
CA HIS A 190 -5.15 -11.68 17.93
C HIS A 190 -4.06 -11.86 19.00
N GLU A 191 -4.25 -11.36 20.22
CA GLU A 191 -3.34 -11.64 21.33
C GLU A 191 -3.32 -13.13 21.67
N ARG A 192 -4.48 -13.79 21.71
CA ARG A 192 -4.53 -15.25 21.88
C ARG A 192 -3.82 -15.97 20.74
N LEU A 193 -4.09 -15.61 19.49
CA LEU A 193 -3.46 -16.27 18.34
C LEU A 193 -1.94 -16.06 18.32
N ALA A 194 -1.46 -14.84 18.58
CA ALA A 194 -0.03 -14.54 18.67
C ALA A 194 0.63 -15.26 19.85
N HIS A 195 -0.05 -15.33 21.00
CA HIS A 195 0.42 -16.09 22.15
C HIS A 195 0.53 -17.58 21.85
N THR A 196 -0.51 -18.17 21.23
CA THR A 196 -0.50 -19.57 20.79
C THR A 196 0.61 -19.83 19.77
N LEU A 197 0.75 -18.99 18.74
CA LEU A 197 1.81 -19.14 17.73
C LEU A 197 3.22 -19.03 18.34
N ASN A 198 3.45 -18.09 19.25
CA ASN A 198 4.73 -17.94 19.92
C ASN A 198 5.02 -19.13 20.86
N GLN A 199 4.00 -19.64 21.55
CA GLN A 199 4.11 -20.85 22.35
C GLN A 199 4.44 -22.07 21.48
N ASP A 200 3.77 -22.23 20.34
CA ASP A 200 4.00 -23.34 19.42
C ASP A 200 5.40 -23.24 18.80
N VAL A 201 5.84 -22.05 18.38
CA VAL A 201 7.22 -21.84 17.91
C VAL A 201 8.23 -22.17 18.99
N ALA A 202 7.99 -21.79 20.25
CA ALA A 202 8.88 -22.14 21.36
C ALA A 202 8.87 -23.65 21.67
N GLN A 203 7.71 -24.31 21.59
CA GLN A 203 7.57 -25.76 21.79
C GLN A 203 8.27 -26.56 20.69
N HIS A 204 8.14 -26.12 19.43
CA HIS A 204 8.72 -26.79 18.26
C HIS A 204 10.10 -26.23 17.86
N ALA A 205 10.65 -25.27 18.61
CA ALA A 205 12.00 -24.74 18.39
C ALA A 205 13.10 -25.81 18.24
N PRO A 206 13.07 -26.96 18.96
CA PRO A 206 14.05 -28.04 18.76
C PRO A 206 13.89 -28.80 17.43
N GLU A 207 12.72 -28.71 16.79
CA GLU A 207 12.36 -29.40 15.55
C GLU A 207 12.54 -28.51 14.32
N ILE A 208 12.56 -27.18 14.51
CA ILE A 208 12.84 -26.19 13.47
C ILE A 208 14.34 -26.25 13.13
N LYS A 209 14.68 -27.06 12.12
CA LYS A 209 16.01 -27.03 11.50
C LYS A 209 16.11 -25.79 10.60
N SER A 210 16.83 -24.77 11.07
CA SER A 210 17.36 -23.74 10.16
C SER A 210 18.30 -24.41 9.15
N PHE A 211 18.05 -24.17 7.87
CA PHE A 211 18.99 -24.42 6.78
C PHE A 211 19.90 -23.21 6.58
#